data_AF-A0A956J6C5-F1
#
_entry.id   AF-A0A956J6C5-F1
#
_cell.length_a   1.000
_cell.length_b   1.000
_cell.length_c   1.000
_cell.angle_alpha   90.00
_cell.angle_beta   90.00
_cell.angle_gamma   90.00
#
_symmetry.space_group_name_H-M   'P 1'
#
loop_
_entity.id
_entity.type
_entity.pdbx_description
1 polymer ?
#
loop_
_entity_poly.entity_id
_entity_poly.type
_entity_poly.pdbx_seq_one_letter_code
_entity_poly.pdbx_strand_id
1 'polypeptide(L)'
;LNGLAQLGDEAALPSVLETSQYGVPTRGRRAAIMALPELSQERRIRRHLEALLEDAHPHVRGDVARALQSLGDPVARGALRSQLARENDGRVRRRLRGAIDGLTNSGKSVDRRLSRDMESLREKLEELEAKLGKLEQKKGKSK
;
A
#
# COMPACT_ATOMS: atom_id res chain seq x y z
N LEU A 1 -14.97 18.07 3.97
CA LEU A 1 -13.97 17.16 3.37
C LEU A 1 -14.34 15.68 3.48
N ASN A 2 -14.96 15.21 4.57
CA ASN A 2 -15.37 13.80 4.69
C ASN A 2 -16.29 13.30 3.56
N GLY A 3 -17.12 14.15 2.94
CA GLY A 3 -18.02 13.76 1.86
C GLY A 3 -17.36 13.60 0.47
N LEU A 4 -16.27 14.31 0.18
CA LEU A 4 -15.62 14.25 -1.15
C LEU A 4 -14.69 13.03 -1.28
N ALA A 5 -14.02 12.65 -0.19
CA ALA A 5 -13.19 11.45 -0.15
C ALA A 5 -14.01 10.15 -0.34
N GLN A 6 -15.28 10.15 0.10
CA GLN A 6 -16.17 8.98 -0.02
C GLN A 6 -16.68 8.74 -1.45
N LEU A 7 -16.65 9.74 -2.33
CA LEU A 7 -17.12 9.60 -3.70
C LEU A 7 -16.04 9.07 -4.65
N GLY A 8 -14.77 8.97 -4.20
CA GLY A 8 -13.66 8.49 -5.04
C GLY A 8 -13.43 9.35 -6.28
N ASP A 9 -13.96 10.57 -6.31
CA ASP A 9 -13.90 11.44 -7.48
C ASP A 9 -12.51 12.08 -7.57
N GLU A 10 -11.74 11.64 -8.55
CA GLU A 10 -10.40 12.15 -8.83
C GLU A 10 -10.42 13.67 -9.11
N ALA A 11 -11.56 14.23 -9.52
CA ALA A 11 -11.74 15.68 -9.66
C ALA A 11 -11.56 16.45 -8.34
N ALA A 12 -11.69 15.80 -7.18
CA ALA A 12 -11.45 16.41 -5.87
C ALA A 12 -9.95 16.52 -5.52
N LEU A 13 -9.05 15.86 -6.27
CA LEU A 13 -7.62 15.83 -5.95
C LEU A 13 -6.98 17.21 -5.80
N PRO A 14 -7.20 18.19 -6.70
CA PRO A 14 -6.55 19.50 -6.58
C PRO A 14 -6.91 20.19 -5.27
N SER A 15 -8.20 20.20 -4.91
CA SER A 15 -8.70 20.83 -3.69
C SER A 15 -8.20 20.11 -2.42
N VAL A 16 -8.10 18.78 -2.45
CA VAL A 16 -7.56 17.99 -1.33
C VAL A 16 -6.06 18.21 -1.18
N LEU A 17 -5.32 18.29 -2.29
CA LEU A 17 -3.89 18.63 -2.27
C LEU A 17 -3.68 20.01 -1.66
N GLU A 18 -4.40 21.03 -2.11
CA GLU A 18 -4.35 22.39 -1.54
C GLU A 18 -4.64 22.36 -0.02
N THR A 19 -5.70 21.68 0.40
CA THR A 19 -6.09 21.61 1.82
C THR A 19 -5.06 20.86 2.67
N SER A 20 -4.24 19.99 2.09
CA SER A 20 -3.20 19.26 2.84
C SER A 20 -1.91 20.07 3.06
N GLN A 21 -1.72 21.17 2.34
CA GLN A 21 -0.51 22.00 2.40
C GLN A 21 -0.32 22.70 3.74
N TYR A 22 0.92 23.11 4.00
CA TYR A 22 1.27 23.95 5.13
C TYR A 22 0.49 25.28 5.11
N GLY A 23 0.18 25.84 6.28
CA GLY A 23 -0.60 27.09 6.40
C GLY A 23 -2.11 26.92 6.51
N VAL A 24 -2.66 25.75 6.12
CA VAL A 24 -4.08 25.42 6.33
C VAL A 24 -4.31 24.96 7.78
N PRO A 25 -5.49 25.22 8.40
CA PRO A 25 -5.78 24.74 9.75
C PRO A 25 -5.59 23.22 9.91
N THR A 26 -4.88 22.82 10.96
CA THR A 26 -4.41 21.44 11.18
C THR A 26 -5.51 20.38 11.09
N ARG A 27 -6.74 20.69 11.51
CA ARG A 27 -7.88 19.75 11.38
C ARG A 27 -8.22 19.43 9.93
N GLY A 28 -8.30 20.46 9.07
CA GLY A 28 -8.59 20.30 7.64
C GLY A 28 -7.47 19.55 6.93
N ARG A 29 -6.22 19.91 7.25
CA ARG A 29 -5.02 19.24 6.71
C ARG A 29 -5.00 17.75 6.97
N ARG A 30 -5.23 17.35 8.22
CA ARG A 30 -5.21 15.93 8.62
C ARG A 30 -6.26 15.12 7.89
N ALA A 31 -7.47 15.67 7.73
CA ALA A 31 -8.53 15.02 6.95
C ALA A 31 -8.13 14.88 5.47
N ALA A 32 -7.56 15.93 4.88
CA ALA A 32 -7.08 15.90 3.49
C ALA A 32 -5.96 14.86 3.28
N ILE A 33 -4.96 14.83 4.17
CA ILE A 33 -3.85 13.87 4.13
C ILE A 33 -4.37 12.42 4.16
N MET A 34 -5.35 12.14 5.01
CA MET A 34 -5.95 10.81 5.12
C MET A 34 -6.80 10.42 3.90
N ALA A 35 -7.32 11.40 3.15
CA ALA A 35 -8.13 11.17 1.96
C ALA A 35 -7.30 10.93 0.69
N LEU A 36 -6.08 11.49 0.61
CA LEU A 36 -5.24 11.41 -0.59
C LEU A 36 -5.01 9.97 -1.12
N PRO A 37 -4.71 8.95 -0.29
CA PRO A 37 -4.52 7.58 -0.79
C PRO A 37 -5.79 6.94 -1.36
N GLU A 38 -6.97 7.38 -0.90
CA GLU A 38 -8.26 6.88 -1.40
C GLU A 38 -8.61 7.47 -2.76
N LEU A 39 -8.10 8.67 -3.06
CA LEU A 39 -8.40 9.39 -4.30
C LEU A 39 -7.42 9.06 -5.44
N SER A 40 -6.17 8.74 -5.14
CA SER A 40 -5.18 8.38 -6.17
C SER A 40 -3.95 7.67 -5.62
N GLN A 41 -3.47 6.69 -6.40
CA GLN A 41 -2.27 5.90 -6.12
C GLN A 41 -1.04 6.42 -6.88
N GLU A 42 -1.11 7.63 -7.45
CA GLU A 42 -0.04 8.16 -8.28
C GLU A 42 1.23 8.49 -7.49
N ARG A 43 2.37 8.40 -8.18
CA ARG A 43 3.68 8.82 -7.67
C ARG A 43 3.70 10.26 -7.15
N ARG A 44 2.92 11.17 -7.74
CA ARG A 44 2.82 12.56 -7.28
C ARG A 44 2.27 12.65 -5.85
N ILE A 45 1.28 11.82 -5.52
CA ILE A 45 0.65 11.79 -4.19
C ILE A 45 1.64 11.27 -3.16
N ARG A 46 2.38 10.20 -3.49
CA ARG A 46 3.46 9.71 -2.61
C ARG A 46 4.46 10.82 -2.29
N ARG A 47 5.01 11.48 -3.31
CA ARG A 47 6.03 12.53 -3.11
C ARG A 47 5.51 13.70 -2.28
N HIS A 48 4.26 14.07 -2.50
CA HIS A 48 3.58 15.10 -1.71
C HIS A 48 3.48 14.69 -0.23
N LEU A 49 3.03 13.46 0.04
CA LEU A 49 2.99 12.92 1.41
C LEU A 49 4.38 12.81 2.03
N GLU A 50 5.39 12.35 1.29
CA GLU A 50 6.79 12.28 1.75
C GLU A 50 7.31 13.65 2.21
N ALA A 51 6.99 14.73 1.48
CA ALA A 51 7.37 16.08 1.88
C ALA A 51 6.74 16.53 3.21
N LEU A 52 5.55 16.02 3.55
CA LEU A 52 4.85 16.33 4.80
C LEU A 52 5.35 15.51 6.00
N LEU A 53 6.29 14.57 5.81
CA LEU A 53 6.92 13.86 6.94
C LEU A 53 7.73 14.79 7.83
N GLU A 54 8.14 15.96 7.34
CA GLU A 54 8.90 16.97 8.10
C GLU A 54 8.02 18.05 8.74
N ASP A 55 6.69 17.90 8.71
CA ASP A 55 5.78 18.92 9.24
C ASP A 55 6.05 19.22 10.72
N ALA A 56 5.94 20.49 11.11
CA ALA A 56 6.12 20.92 12.50
C ALA A 56 5.19 20.20 13.49
N HIS A 57 3.97 19.85 13.07
CA HIS A 57 2.97 19.24 13.94
C HIS A 57 3.10 17.70 13.99
N PRO A 58 3.32 17.09 15.18
CA PRO A 58 3.45 15.64 15.32
C PRO A 58 2.22 14.86 14.83
N HIS A 59 1.02 15.42 15.00
CA HIS A 59 -0.21 14.80 14.52
C HIS A 59 -0.25 14.70 12.99
N VAL A 60 0.27 15.70 12.28
CA VAL A 60 0.36 15.68 10.82
C VAL A 60 1.34 14.60 10.38
N ARG A 61 2.57 14.58 10.93
CA ARG A 61 3.57 13.55 10.62
C ARG A 61 3.05 12.13 10.85
N GLY A 62 2.31 11.94 11.94
CA GLY A 62 1.68 10.65 12.26
C GLY A 62 0.62 10.23 11.24
N ASP A 63 -0.23 11.15 10.79
CA ASP A 63 -1.26 10.86 9.79
C ASP A 63 -0.65 10.66 8.39
N VAL A 64 0.43 11.38 8.05
CA VAL A 64 1.22 11.17 6.83
C VAL A 64 1.81 9.75 6.79
N ALA A 65 2.40 9.29 7.90
CA ALA A 65 2.93 7.93 7.97
C ALA A 65 1.85 6.87 7.70
N ARG A 66 0.64 7.08 8.23
CA ARG A 66 -0.50 6.20 7.95
C ARG A 66 -0.95 6.29 6.50
N ALA A 67 -1.04 7.49 5.94
CA ALA A 67 -1.44 7.70 4.55
C ALA A 67 -0.46 7.01 3.58
N LEU A 68 0.85 7.12 3.82
CA LEU A 68 1.88 6.41 3.04
C LEU A 68 1.77 4.89 3.15
N GLN A 69 1.41 4.37 4.33
CA GLN A 69 1.12 2.94 4.48
C GLN A 69 -0.11 2.53 3.66
N SER A 70 -1.20 3.32 3.69
CA SER A 70 -2.41 3.04 2.92
C SER A 70 -2.17 3.10 1.40
N LEU A 71 -1.31 4.00 0.95
CA LEU A 71 -0.87 4.06 -0.46
C LEU A 71 -0.15 2.77 -0.90
N GLY A 72 0.44 2.04 0.05
CA GLY A 72 1.03 0.73 -0.22
C GLY A 72 2.33 0.74 -1.03
N ASP A 73 2.82 1.90 -1.45
CA ASP A 73 4.04 2.00 -2.27
C ASP A 73 5.30 1.73 -1.44
N PRO A 74 6.05 0.62 -1.72
CA PRO A 74 7.24 0.26 -0.96
C PRO A 74 8.37 1.29 -1.04
N VAL A 75 8.39 2.16 -2.05
CA VAL A 75 9.40 3.23 -2.21
C VAL A 75 9.36 4.20 -1.03
N ALA A 76 8.17 4.42 -0.43
CA ALA A 76 8.00 5.31 0.72
C ALA A 76 8.79 4.85 1.97
N ARG A 77 9.23 3.58 2.02
CA ARG A 77 10.00 3.04 3.15
C ARG A 77 11.30 3.80 3.41
N GLY A 78 11.95 4.32 2.36
CA GLY A 78 13.17 5.12 2.50
C GLY A 78 12.91 6.39 3.29
N ALA A 79 11.93 7.18 2.86
CA ALA A 79 11.55 8.43 3.53
C ALA A 79 11.06 8.19 4.96
N LEU A 80 10.25 7.15 5.20
CA LEU A 80 9.78 6.79 6.54
C LEU A 80 10.93 6.42 7.49
N ARG A 81 11.95 5.70 7.01
CA ARG A 81 13.15 5.35 7.80
C ARG A 81 13.98 6.58 8.15
N SER A 82 14.21 7.45 7.17
CA SER A 82 14.92 8.71 7.39
C SER A 82 14.20 9.58 8.43
N GLN A 83 12.87 9.70 8.35
CA GLN A 83 12.11 10.43 9.34
C GLN A 83 12.17 9.77 10.73
N LEU A 84 12.05 8.45 10.80
CA LEU A 84 12.12 7.72 12.07
C LEU A 84 13.44 7.92 12.82
N ALA A 85 14.56 8.07 12.11
CA ALA A 85 15.88 8.25 12.69
C ALA A 85 16.03 9.57 13.46
N ARG A 86 15.28 10.62 13.07
CA ARG A 86 15.33 11.97 13.66
C ARG A 86 14.05 12.36 14.41
N GLU A 87 13.09 11.44 14.55
CA GLU A 87 11.80 11.72 15.20
C GLU A 87 11.91 11.65 16.73
N ASN A 88 11.51 12.74 17.39
CA ASN A 88 11.54 12.87 18.84
C ASN A 88 10.21 12.50 19.51
N ASP A 89 9.07 12.61 18.81
CA ASP A 89 7.78 12.26 19.37
C ASP A 89 7.58 10.73 19.38
N GLY A 90 7.44 10.14 20.57
CA GLY A 90 7.27 8.69 20.73
C GLY A 90 6.03 8.11 20.04
N ARG A 91 4.93 8.88 19.95
CA ARG A 91 3.69 8.45 19.26
C ARG A 91 3.86 8.48 17.75
N VAL A 92 4.64 9.42 17.22
CA VAL A 92 4.98 9.49 15.79
C VAL A 92 5.96 8.38 15.43
N ARG A 93 7.00 8.13 16.24
CA ARG A 93 7.91 6.98 16.07
C ARG A 93 7.16 5.65 15.96
N ARG A 94 6.17 5.41 16.83
CA ARG A 94 5.34 4.20 16.76
C ARG A 94 4.59 4.09 15.43
N ARG A 95 4.03 5.20 14.93
CA ARG A 95 3.31 5.23 13.65
C ARG A 95 4.25 4.99 12.46
N LEU A 96 5.42 5.62 12.45
CA LEU A 96 6.43 5.42 11.41
C LEU A 96 6.89 3.96 11.33
N ARG A 97 7.15 3.31 12.48
CA ARG A 97 7.46 1.87 12.51
C ARG A 97 6.33 1.02 11.97
N GLY A 98 5.11 1.26 12.45
CA GLY A 98 3.93 0.53 11.97
C GLY A 98 3.73 0.65 10.46
N ALA A 99 3.98 1.84 9.89
CA ALA A 99 3.94 2.05 8.45
C ALA A 99 5.03 1.28 7.71
N ILE A 100 6.28 1.32 8.20
CA ILE A 100 7.41 0.57 7.60
C ILE A 100 7.13 -0.94 7.64
N ASP A 101 6.62 -1.46 8.75
CA ASP A 101 6.30 -2.87 8.92
C ASP A 101 5.12 -3.27 8.01
N GLY A 102 4.10 -2.42 7.94
CA GLY A 102 2.96 -2.60 7.05
C GLY A 102 3.36 -2.71 5.58
N LEU A 103 4.24 -1.81 5.11
CA LEU A 103 4.78 -1.82 3.75
C LEU A 103 5.77 -2.98 3.49
N THR A 104 6.31 -3.59 4.54
CA THR A 104 7.20 -4.77 4.42
C THR A 104 6.39 -6.06 4.35
N ASN A 105 5.27 -6.13 5.08
CA ASN A 105 4.48 -7.35 5.21
C ASN A 105 3.40 -7.51 4.13
N SER A 106 2.97 -6.41 3.49
CA SER A 106 2.05 -6.43 2.35
C SER A 106 2.63 -7.24 1.18
N GLY A 107 3.87 -6.95 0.74
CA GLY A 107 4.53 -7.70 -0.34
C GLY A 107 4.79 -9.17 0.00
N LYS A 108 5.29 -9.46 1.22
CA LYS A 108 5.58 -10.84 1.66
C LYS A 108 4.37 -11.75 1.74
N SER A 109 3.18 -11.19 1.94
CA SER A 109 1.95 -11.98 2.01
C SER A 109 1.45 -12.39 0.63
N VAL A 110 1.62 -11.50 -0.36
CA VAL A 110 1.32 -11.78 -1.77
C VAL A 110 2.30 -12.81 -2.32
N ASP A 111 3.61 -12.64 -2.11
CA ASP A 111 4.61 -13.60 -2.57
C ASP A 111 4.40 -15.00 -1.99
N ARG A 112 4.08 -15.10 -0.69
CA ARG A 112 3.77 -16.38 -0.04
C ARG A 112 2.49 -17.03 -0.55
N ARG A 113 1.53 -16.25 -1.03
CA ARG A 113 0.30 -16.78 -1.63
C ARG A 113 0.57 -17.27 -3.04
N LEU A 114 1.21 -16.44 -3.87
CA LEU A 114 1.60 -16.80 -5.23
C LEU A 114 2.47 -18.06 -5.25
N SER A 115 3.41 -18.21 -4.31
CA SER A 115 4.26 -19.40 -4.22
C SER A 115 3.45 -20.68 -3.98
N ARG A 116 2.45 -20.63 -3.09
CA ARG A 116 1.55 -21.77 -2.82
C ARG A 116 0.63 -22.08 -4.00
N ASP A 117 0.11 -21.04 -4.64
CA ASP A 117 -0.76 -21.21 -5.81
C ASP A 117 0.03 -21.85 -6.97
N MET A 118 1.29 -21.45 -7.16
CA MET A 118 2.20 -22.05 -8.16
C MET A 118 2.54 -23.51 -7.87
N GLU A 119 2.77 -23.87 -6.62
CA GLU A 119 3.00 -25.25 -6.19
C GLU A 119 1.78 -26.12 -6.49
N SER A 120 0.57 -25.67 -6.09
CA SER A 120 -0.68 -26.37 -6.38
C SER A 120 -0.95 -26.54 -7.87
N LEU A 121 -0.60 -25.54 -8.70
CA LEU A 121 -0.73 -25.65 -10.15
C LEU A 121 0.20 -26.70 -10.75
N ARG A 122 1.43 -26.83 -10.25
CA ARG A 122 2.38 -27.85 -10.69
C ARG A 122 1.88 -29.26 -10.38
N GLU A 123 1.40 -29.49 -9.16
CA GLU A 123 0.82 -30.78 -8.76
C GLU A 123 -0.36 -31.17 -9.66
N LYS A 124 -1.24 -30.21 -9.97
CA LYS A 124 -2.39 -30.46 -10.87
C LYS A 124 -1.96 -30.78 -12.30
N LEU A 125 -0.88 -30.17 -12.80
CA LEU A 125 -0.34 -30.48 -14.13
C LEU A 125 0.21 -31.91 -14.17
N GLU A 126 1.00 -32.30 -13.17
CA GLU A 126 1.54 -33.66 -13.07
C GLU A 126 0.41 -34.71 -13.01
N GLU A 127 -0.66 -34.43 -12.26
CA GLU A 127 -1.81 -35.32 -12.17
C GLU A 127 -2.55 -35.46 -13.51
N LEU A 128 -2.70 -34.35 -14.26
CA LEU A 128 -3.35 -34.34 -15.57
C LEU A 128 -2.49 -35.06 -16.62
N GLU A 129 -1.18 -34.84 -16.64
CA GLU A 129 -0.25 -35.55 -17.53
C GLU A 129 -0.30 -37.06 -17.26
N ALA A 130 -0.31 -37.47 -15.99
CA ALA A 130 -0.45 -38.88 -15.62
C ALA A 130 -1.81 -39.48 -16.06
N LYS A 131 -2.90 -38.70 -15.98
CA LYS A 131 -4.24 -39.13 -16.46
C LYS A 131 -4.29 -39.25 -17.98
N LEU A 132 -3.69 -38.30 -18.70
CA LEU A 132 -3.58 -38.33 -20.16
C LEU A 132 -2.82 -39.57 -20.63
N GLY A 133 -1.66 -39.86 -20.05
CA GLY A 133 -0.89 -41.06 -20.38
C GLY A 133 -1.67 -42.36 -20.17
N LYS A 134 -2.49 -42.44 -19.10
CA LYS A 134 -3.37 -43.60 -18.85
C LYS A 134 -4.47 -43.73 -19.91
N LEU A 135 -5.05 -42.61 -20.36
CA LEU A 135 -6.08 -42.62 -21.41
C LEU A 135 -5.50 -43.00 -22.77
N GLU A 136 -4.32 -42.50 -23.12
CA GLU A 136 -3.62 -42.85 -24.36
C GLU A 136 -3.29 -44.35 -24.41
N GLN A 137 -2.79 -44.93 -23.31
CA GLN A 137 -2.54 -46.37 -23.22
C GLN A 137 -3.82 -47.21 -23.35
N LYS A 138 -4.95 -46.77 -22.76
CA LYS A 138 -6.24 -47.46 -22.92
C LYS A 138 -6.74 -47.40 -24.36
N LYS A 139 -6.59 -46.26 -25.04
CA LYS A 139 -7.03 -46.07 -26.42
C LYS A 139 -6.20 -46.87 -27.43
N GLY A 140 -4.91 -47.08 -27.15
CA GLY A 140 -4.02 -47.91 -27.97
C GLY A 140 -4.25 -49.43 -27.85
N LYS A 141 -4.78 -49.90 -26.71
CA LYS A 141 -5.11 -51.34 -26.50
C LYS A 141 -6.48 -51.77 -27.04
N SER A 142 -7.31 -50.82 -27.49
CA SER A 142 -8.63 -51.08 -28.10
C SER A 142 -8.60 -51.07 -29.63
N LYS A 143 -7.42 -51.05 -30.26
CA LYS A 143 -7.20 -51.30 -31.69
C LYS A 143 -6.52 -52.65 -31.86
#